data_AF-A0A963WKX2-F1
#
_entry.id   AF-A0A963WKX2-F1
#
_cell.length_a   1.000
_cell.length_b   1.000
_cell.length_c   1.000
_cell.angle_alpha   90.00
_cell.angle_beta   90.00
_cell.angle_gamma   90.00
#
_symmetry.space_group_name_H-M   'P 1'
#
loop_
_entity.id
_entity.type
_entity.pdbx_description
1 polymer ?
#
loop_
_entity_poly.entity_id
_entity_poly.type
_entity_poly.pdbx_seq_one_letter_code
_entity_poly.pdbx_strand_id
1 'polypeptide(L)'
;RSQSNPAAHRSRLIRLEGERLRRRPPSGPVIAAGSTGSIPATAELLSVIARLERGAVVLPGLDLTMDEKSWSAINASDPQPAVLGHPQYGLAKLLRALGASRTDVEELGVPSDELTCRRLCVSEALRPADTTDGWVETRDRSSGAITTGLANVALIEAANERDEAAAIAIALKQAAANPDSRAALITPDRNLARRVAGELRRLNVEADDSGGTRLVATPPAQLLTLLLEAVFVPGDPVPIVALLKHPLLTLGMARRSARAATETIELVALRGGTGRPDIADLATLFERRLTAFGQDGRPPFWLERASKARIDEAQLLLARLRDAITPLAALREGPSKTISELARVTVAAFEEIGRAEDGSLLELYAGDAGEKLAEFLRSLVGADASFSVAPDEWRDVYAALVAPETVKPRAGAESRIAIWGALEARLQTADTLVIGGLNEGTWPRRAEADRFMSRIMKTGLSLEPPERRIGLAAHDFAMAMG
;
A
#
# COMPACT_ATOMS: atom_id res chain seq x y z
N ARG A 1 22.90 -7.01 -21.62
CA ARG A 1 23.98 -7.64 -20.82
C ARG A 1 24.61 -6.71 -19.76
N SER A 2 24.08 -5.49 -19.55
CA SER A 2 24.60 -4.50 -18.58
C SER A 2 23.56 -4.08 -17.54
N GLN A 3 22.60 -4.93 -17.23
CA GLN A 3 21.57 -4.64 -16.22
C GLN A 3 21.87 -5.45 -14.96
N SER A 4 22.15 -4.76 -13.86
CA SER A 4 22.32 -5.39 -12.55
C SER A 4 20.96 -5.66 -11.92
N ASN A 5 20.77 -6.85 -11.36
CA ASN A 5 19.63 -7.15 -10.49
C ASN A 5 19.49 -6.04 -9.41
N PRO A 6 18.33 -5.37 -9.25
CA PRO A 6 18.15 -4.26 -8.32
C PRO A 6 18.51 -4.60 -6.86
N ALA A 7 18.20 -5.83 -6.40
CA ALA A 7 18.55 -6.28 -5.06
C ALA A 7 20.07 -6.49 -4.91
N ALA A 8 20.72 -7.02 -5.95
CA ALA A 8 22.18 -7.17 -5.97
C ALA A 8 22.87 -5.80 -6.02
N HIS A 9 22.35 -4.86 -6.82
CA HIS A 9 22.83 -3.49 -6.90
C HIS A 9 22.72 -2.78 -5.55
N ARG A 10 21.54 -2.80 -4.92
CA ARG A 10 21.31 -2.24 -3.58
C ARG A 10 22.27 -2.84 -2.55
N SER A 11 22.41 -4.17 -2.54
CA SER A 11 23.32 -4.85 -1.60
C SER A 11 24.79 -4.46 -1.84
N ARG A 12 25.19 -4.29 -3.10
CA ARG A 12 26.53 -3.82 -3.47
C ARG A 12 26.75 -2.37 -3.01
N LEU A 13 25.79 -1.47 -3.21
CA LEU A 13 25.88 -0.08 -2.73
C LEU A 13 26.06 -0.01 -1.21
N ILE A 14 25.28 -0.79 -0.44
CA ILE A 14 25.40 -0.86 1.02
C ILE A 14 26.80 -1.34 1.45
N ARG A 15 27.35 -2.35 0.78
CA ARG A 15 28.70 -2.84 1.06
C ARG A 15 29.78 -1.82 0.72
N LEU A 16 29.65 -1.15 -0.43
CA LEU A 16 30.56 -0.08 -0.84
C LEU A 16 30.55 1.06 0.18
N GLU A 17 29.39 1.38 0.75
CA GLU A 17 29.30 2.36 1.83
C GLU A 17 30.06 1.91 3.08
N GLY A 18 29.93 0.63 3.46
CA GLY A 18 30.74 0.04 4.55
C GLY A 18 32.25 0.03 4.24
N GLU A 19 32.66 -0.17 3.00
CA GLU A 19 34.06 -0.04 2.59
C GLU A 19 34.55 1.42 2.63
N ARG A 20 33.71 2.36 2.20
CA ARG A 20 33.99 3.81 2.25
C ARG A 20 34.24 4.25 3.69
N LEU A 21 33.35 3.86 4.61
CA LEU A 21 33.48 4.18 6.03
C LEU A 21 34.75 3.58 6.65
N ARG A 22 35.15 2.36 6.27
CA ARG A 22 36.41 1.74 6.72
C ARG A 22 37.64 2.46 6.20
N ARG A 23 37.66 2.86 4.92
CA ARG A 23 38.83 3.52 4.30
C ARG A 23 38.98 4.97 4.73
N ARG A 24 37.86 5.67 4.91
CA ARG A 24 37.83 7.09 5.28
C ARG A 24 36.72 7.35 6.30
N PRO A 25 36.96 7.00 7.58
CA PRO A 25 36.04 7.33 8.66
C PRO A 25 35.76 8.85 8.68
N PRO A 26 34.50 9.28 8.81
CA PRO A 26 34.19 10.69 9.00
C PRO A 26 34.65 11.17 10.39
N SER A 27 34.89 12.46 10.54
CA SER A 27 35.28 13.07 11.83
C SER A 27 34.12 13.21 12.81
N GLY A 28 32.88 13.23 12.31
CA GLY A 28 31.65 13.28 13.10
C GLY A 28 31.10 11.89 13.47
N PRO A 29 30.06 11.84 14.32
CA PRO A 29 29.44 10.59 14.72
C PRO A 29 28.75 9.91 13.52
N VAL A 30 28.79 8.57 13.52
CA VAL A 30 28.06 7.73 12.56
C VAL A 30 27.13 6.82 13.34
N ILE A 31 25.83 7.07 13.25
CA ILE A 31 24.82 6.37 14.05
C ILE A 31 23.89 5.61 13.11
N ALA A 32 23.67 4.33 13.37
CA ALA A 32 22.62 3.54 12.75
C ALA A 32 21.59 3.14 13.82
N ALA A 33 20.33 3.54 13.65
CA ALA A 33 19.27 3.30 14.63
C ALA A 33 18.07 2.57 14.01
N GLY A 34 17.42 1.71 14.81
CA GLY A 34 16.15 1.06 14.45
C GLY A 34 16.24 -0.10 13.47
N SER A 35 17.46 -0.53 13.10
CA SER A 35 17.67 -1.66 12.20
C SER A 35 17.83 -2.96 12.98
N THR A 36 17.14 -4.02 12.54
CA THR A 36 17.30 -5.39 13.05
C THR A 36 18.32 -6.21 12.25
N GLY A 37 19.05 -5.59 11.32
CA GLY A 37 20.11 -6.25 10.54
C GLY A 37 19.61 -7.39 9.64
N SER A 38 18.35 -7.33 9.18
CA SER A 38 17.72 -8.46 8.49
C SER A 38 18.37 -8.81 7.15
N ILE A 39 18.91 -7.82 6.44
CA ILE A 39 19.62 -8.03 5.18
C ILE A 39 21.12 -8.22 5.49
N PRO A 40 21.80 -9.26 4.95
CA PRO A 40 23.22 -9.50 5.23
C PRO A 40 24.12 -8.28 4.96
N ALA A 41 23.93 -7.61 3.82
CA ALA A 41 24.68 -6.39 3.51
C ALA A 41 24.45 -5.27 4.54
N THR A 42 23.23 -5.14 5.09
CA THR A 42 22.94 -4.18 6.16
C THR A 42 23.62 -4.59 7.45
N ALA A 43 23.60 -5.88 7.84
CA ALA A 43 24.32 -6.36 9.02
C ALA A 43 25.84 -6.13 8.91
N GLU A 44 26.42 -6.35 7.72
CA GLU A 44 27.82 -6.03 7.42
C GLU A 44 28.11 -4.53 7.60
N LEU A 45 27.22 -3.64 7.12
CA LEU A 45 27.35 -2.20 7.33
C LEU A 45 27.23 -1.81 8.81
N LEU A 46 26.28 -2.37 9.55
CA LEU A 46 26.14 -2.14 11.00
C LEU A 46 27.40 -2.59 11.75
N SER A 47 28.00 -3.71 11.34
CA SER A 47 29.26 -4.24 11.87
C SER A 47 30.45 -3.31 11.61
N VAL A 48 30.44 -2.57 10.50
CA VAL A 48 31.41 -1.50 10.25
C VAL A 48 31.16 -0.32 11.16
N ILE A 49 29.91 0.17 11.22
CA ILE A 49 29.54 1.35 12.01
C ILE A 49 29.86 1.14 13.49
N ALA A 50 29.51 -0.03 14.06
CA ALA A 50 29.79 -0.36 15.46
C ALA A 50 31.29 -0.36 15.83
N ARG A 51 32.20 -0.44 14.85
CA ARG A 51 33.66 -0.46 15.06
C ARG A 51 34.34 0.86 14.73
N LEU A 52 33.61 1.88 14.29
CA LEU A 52 34.17 3.21 14.11
C LEU A 52 34.39 3.86 15.48
N GLU A 53 35.44 4.68 15.62
CA GLU A 53 35.78 5.38 16.87
C GLU A 53 34.62 6.23 17.41
N ARG A 54 33.84 6.85 16.50
CA ARG A 54 32.62 7.62 16.83
C ARG A 54 31.36 6.99 16.24
N GLY A 55 31.36 5.66 16.17
CA GLY A 55 30.26 4.88 15.63
C GLY A 55 29.32 4.35 16.71
N ALA A 56 28.03 4.30 16.43
CA ALA A 56 27.05 3.69 17.33
C ALA A 56 25.95 2.95 16.56
N VAL A 57 25.52 1.80 17.08
CA VAL A 57 24.36 1.05 16.59
C VAL A 57 23.32 1.01 17.69
N VAL A 58 22.16 1.61 17.45
CA VAL A 58 21.03 1.64 18.39
C VAL A 58 20.03 0.56 17.99
N LEU A 59 19.94 -0.47 18.82
CA LEU A 59 19.07 -1.63 18.60
C LEU A 59 17.64 -1.32 19.05
N PRO A 60 16.61 -1.56 18.22
CA PRO A 60 15.22 -1.37 18.63
C PRO A 60 14.77 -2.52 19.53
N GLY A 61 14.37 -2.25 20.77
CA GLY A 61 13.66 -3.22 21.63
C GLY A 61 14.42 -4.52 21.93
N LEU A 62 15.73 -4.45 22.17
CA LEU A 62 16.49 -5.59 22.67
C LEU A 62 16.03 -5.93 24.10
N ASP A 63 15.68 -7.19 24.32
CA ASP A 63 15.26 -7.66 25.63
C ASP A 63 16.45 -7.98 26.54
N LEU A 64 16.75 -7.06 27.45
CA LEU A 64 17.79 -7.21 28.48
C LEU A 64 17.31 -7.96 29.74
N THR A 65 16.02 -8.24 29.85
CA THR A 65 15.39 -8.80 31.06
C THR A 65 15.13 -10.30 30.99
N MET A 66 15.02 -10.85 29.78
CA MET A 66 14.82 -12.29 29.55
C MET A 66 15.90 -13.12 30.26
N ASP A 67 15.50 -14.22 30.90
CA ASP A 67 16.44 -15.10 31.58
C ASP A 67 17.42 -15.79 30.62
N GLU A 68 18.56 -16.25 31.14
CA GLU A 68 19.64 -16.78 30.30
C GLU A 68 19.30 -18.12 29.64
N LYS A 69 18.41 -18.94 30.25
CA LYS A 69 17.94 -20.20 29.65
C LYS A 69 17.10 -19.89 28.40
N SER A 70 16.16 -18.95 28.51
CA SER A 70 15.33 -18.48 27.40
C SER A 70 16.15 -17.78 26.31
N TRP A 71 17.10 -16.91 26.69
CA TRP A 71 17.99 -16.23 25.73
C TRP A 71 18.88 -17.22 24.96
N SER A 72 19.42 -18.23 25.65
CA SER A 72 20.23 -19.27 25.02
C SER A 72 19.45 -20.08 23.99
N ALA A 73 18.17 -20.39 24.25
CA ALA A 73 17.31 -21.11 23.32
C ALA A 73 17.13 -20.35 21.99
N ILE A 74 17.04 -19.01 22.03
CA ILE A 74 16.90 -18.19 20.82
C ILE A 74 18.23 -17.84 20.15
N ASN A 75 19.33 -17.87 20.90
CA ASN A 75 20.66 -17.53 20.41
C ASN A 75 21.41 -18.71 19.75
N ALA A 76 20.79 -19.89 19.68
CA ALA A 76 21.38 -21.09 19.11
C ALA A 76 21.86 -20.91 17.65
N SER A 77 23.00 -21.52 17.33
CA SER A 77 23.63 -21.46 16.00
C SER A 77 22.86 -22.22 14.91
N ASP A 78 22.14 -23.28 15.28
CA ASP A 78 21.24 -24.04 14.41
C ASP A 78 19.81 -24.02 14.98
N PRO A 79 19.07 -22.92 14.76
CA PRO A 79 17.77 -22.73 15.36
C PRO A 79 16.70 -23.59 14.68
N GLN A 80 15.87 -24.25 15.49
CA GLN A 80 14.65 -24.88 15.00
C GLN A 80 13.71 -23.83 14.37
N PRO A 81 12.84 -24.21 13.41
CA PRO A 81 11.92 -23.26 12.76
C PRO A 81 11.04 -22.47 13.73
N ALA A 82 10.67 -23.05 14.88
CA ALA A 82 9.87 -22.39 15.92
C ALA A 82 10.61 -21.17 16.52
N VAL A 83 11.92 -21.27 16.72
CA VAL A 83 12.78 -20.20 17.27
C VAL A 83 12.86 -19.00 16.32
N LEU A 84 12.78 -19.24 15.01
CA LEU A 84 12.81 -18.18 13.99
C LEU A 84 11.59 -17.26 14.05
N GLY A 85 10.49 -17.75 14.64
CA GLY A 85 9.27 -17.00 14.90
C GLY A 85 9.32 -16.13 16.15
N HIS A 86 10.41 -16.16 16.94
CA HIS A 86 10.52 -15.40 18.18
C HIS A 86 10.91 -13.92 17.91
N PRO A 87 10.33 -12.93 18.63
CA PRO A 87 10.60 -11.50 18.42
C PRO A 87 12.08 -11.10 18.52
N GLN A 88 12.81 -11.71 19.45
CA GLN A 88 14.22 -11.37 19.70
C GLN A 88 15.23 -12.12 18.82
N TYR A 89 14.80 -13.10 18.00
CA TYR A 89 15.73 -13.92 17.20
C TYR A 89 16.56 -13.07 16.21
N GLY A 90 15.93 -12.07 15.57
CA GLY A 90 16.62 -11.19 14.62
C GLY A 90 17.75 -10.39 15.27
N LEU A 91 17.53 -9.88 16.49
CA LEU A 91 18.52 -9.13 17.25
C LEU A 91 19.62 -10.04 17.81
N ALA A 92 19.27 -11.22 18.31
CA ALA A 92 20.26 -12.22 18.73
C ALA A 92 21.20 -12.59 17.57
N LYS A 93 20.66 -12.81 16.37
CA LYS A 93 21.45 -13.06 15.15
C LYS A 93 22.35 -11.88 14.79
N LEU A 94 21.84 -10.64 14.91
CA LEU A 94 22.62 -9.44 14.66
C LEU A 94 23.78 -9.33 15.65
N LEU A 95 23.55 -9.51 16.95
CA LEU A 95 24.60 -9.49 17.97
C LEU A 95 25.72 -10.51 17.67
N ARG A 96 25.35 -11.74 17.28
CA ARG A 96 26.34 -12.74 16.81
C ARG A 96 27.16 -12.25 15.61
N ALA A 97 26.53 -11.60 14.63
CA ALA A 97 27.22 -11.03 13.47
C ALA A 97 28.12 -9.82 13.81
N LEU A 98 27.78 -9.08 14.87
CA LEU A 98 28.61 -8.00 15.40
C LEU A 98 29.79 -8.53 16.22
N GLY A 99 29.67 -9.75 16.77
CA GLY A 99 30.61 -10.31 17.74
C GLY A 99 30.40 -9.74 19.14
N ALA A 100 29.17 -9.31 19.45
CA ALA A 100 28.76 -8.76 20.74
C ALA A 100 27.81 -9.71 21.45
N SER A 101 27.80 -9.65 22.78
CA SER A 101 26.83 -10.28 23.64
C SER A 101 25.71 -9.31 24.02
N ARG A 102 24.62 -9.84 24.57
CA ARG A 102 23.51 -9.03 25.09
C ARG A 102 23.96 -8.08 26.20
N THR A 103 24.91 -8.51 27.04
CA THR A 103 25.44 -7.72 28.16
C THR A 103 26.38 -6.59 27.72
N ASP A 104 26.85 -6.61 26.47
CA ASP A 104 27.66 -5.51 25.91
C ASP A 104 26.79 -4.33 25.45
N VAL A 105 25.46 -4.46 25.51
CA VAL A 105 24.52 -3.43 25.06
C VAL A 105 24.07 -2.58 26.24
N GLU A 106 24.31 -1.27 26.13
CA GLU A 106 23.84 -0.28 27.09
C GLU A 106 22.41 0.17 26.76
N GLU A 107 21.58 0.29 27.80
CA GLU A 107 20.23 0.81 27.66
C GLU A 107 20.24 2.34 27.55
N LEU A 108 19.61 2.86 26.49
CA LEU A 108 19.53 4.29 26.25
C LEU A 108 18.29 4.88 26.96
N GLY A 109 18.54 5.65 28.02
CA GLY A 109 17.50 6.29 28.80
C GLY A 109 16.96 5.40 29.92
N VAL A 110 16.09 5.97 30.75
CA VAL A 110 15.47 5.26 31.88
C VAL A 110 13.97 5.14 31.59
N PRO A 111 13.44 3.92 31.38
CA PRO A 111 12.00 3.73 31.20
C PRO A 111 11.26 4.07 32.50
N SER A 112 10.00 4.48 32.39
CA SER A 112 9.14 4.59 33.57
C SER A 112 8.90 3.21 34.20
N ASP A 113 8.48 3.19 35.47
CA ASP A 113 8.11 1.94 36.15
C ASP A 113 7.01 1.20 35.39
N GLU A 114 6.01 1.91 34.86
CA GLU A 114 4.95 1.34 34.03
C GLU A 114 5.49 0.64 32.78
N LEU A 115 6.39 1.29 32.03
CA LEU A 115 6.99 0.72 30.82
C LEU A 115 7.91 -0.46 31.16
N THR A 116 8.63 -0.39 32.27
CA THR A 116 9.47 -1.49 32.75
C THR A 116 8.60 -2.72 33.06
N CYS A 117 7.52 -2.54 33.82
CA CYS A 117 6.56 -3.59 34.10
C CYS A 117 5.92 -4.15 32.82
N ARG A 118 5.53 -3.28 31.87
CA ARG A 118 4.93 -3.70 30.61
C ARG A 118 5.89 -4.53 29.76
N ARG A 119 7.15 -4.11 29.65
CA ARG A 119 8.20 -4.86 28.94
C ARG A 119 8.39 -6.25 29.52
N LEU A 120 8.40 -6.39 30.85
CA LEU A 120 8.46 -7.69 31.52
C LEU A 120 7.25 -8.56 31.16
N CYS A 121 6.03 -8.00 31.17
CA CYS A 121 4.83 -8.75 30.79
C CYS A 121 4.87 -9.23 29.34
N VAL A 122 5.30 -8.37 28.41
CA VAL A 122 5.41 -8.70 26.98
C VAL A 122 6.52 -9.73 26.73
N SER A 123 7.67 -9.57 27.40
CA SER A 123 8.78 -10.54 27.34
C SER A 123 8.33 -11.93 27.79
N GLU A 124 7.64 -12.01 28.93
CA GLU A 124 7.12 -13.27 29.47
C GLU A 124 6.02 -13.87 28.59
N ALA A 125 5.12 -13.06 28.03
CA ALA A 125 4.06 -13.52 27.14
C ALA A 125 4.61 -14.10 25.82
N LEU A 126 5.74 -13.59 25.35
CA LEU A 126 6.39 -14.01 24.10
C LEU A 126 7.56 -14.98 24.33
N ARG A 127 7.70 -15.53 25.55
CA ARG A 127 8.76 -16.46 25.92
C ARG A 127 8.87 -17.63 24.91
N PRO A 128 10.08 -18.13 24.60
CA PRO A 128 10.26 -19.27 23.71
C PRO A 128 9.47 -20.50 24.20
N ALA A 129 8.83 -21.20 23.27
CA ALA A 129 7.97 -22.36 23.54
C ALA A 129 8.67 -23.46 24.38
N ASP A 130 9.97 -23.68 24.15
CA ASP A 130 10.76 -24.69 24.86
C ASP A 130 11.04 -24.34 26.34
N THR A 131 10.69 -23.13 26.77
CA THR A 131 10.99 -22.58 28.10
C THR A 131 9.75 -22.10 28.86
N THR A 132 8.55 -22.42 28.36
CA THR A 132 7.27 -22.01 28.98
C THR A 132 7.04 -22.63 30.36
N ASP A 133 7.78 -23.69 30.71
CA ASP A 133 7.79 -24.29 32.05
C ASP A 133 8.11 -23.26 33.14
N GLY A 134 8.93 -22.26 32.84
CA GLY A 134 9.30 -21.23 33.81
C GLY A 134 8.22 -20.16 34.08
N TRP A 135 7.06 -20.16 33.39
CA TRP A 135 5.94 -19.30 33.77
C TRP A 135 5.44 -19.57 35.19
N VAL A 136 5.56 -20.81 35.67
CA VAL A 136 5.20 -21.18 37.04
C VAL A 136 6.09 -20.46 38.06
N GLU A 137 7.38 -20.29 37.73
CA GLU A 137 8.39 -19.65 38.60
C GLU A 137 8.32 -18.13 38.56
N THR A 138 7.84 -17.55 37.46
CA THR A 138 7.71 -16.09 37.29
C THR A 138 6.34 -15.56 37.69
N ARG A 139 5.31 -16.41 37.84
CA ARG A 139 3.91 -16.02 38.11
C ARG A 139 3.73 -14.96 39.20
N ASP A 140 4.35 -15.17 40.35
CA ASP A 140 4.16 -14.29 41.51
C ASP A 140 4.88 -12.94 41.31
N ARG A 141 6.03 -12.93 40.62
CA ARG A 141 6.74 -11.70 40.20
C ARG A 141 5.99 -10.95 39.10
N SER A 142 5.40 -11.67 38.16
CA SER A 142 4.68 -11.11 37.03
C SER A 142 3.33 -10.51 37.42
N SER A 143 2.68 -11.02 38.49
CA SER A 143 1.34 -10.56 38.88
C SER A 143 1.29 -9.06 39.23
N GLY A 144 2.25 -8.55 39.99
CA GLY A 144 2.35 -7.11 40.30
C GLY A 144 2.76 -6.26 39.08
N ALA A 145 3.61 -6.82 38.21
CA ALA A 145 4.02 -6.17 36.97
C ALA A 145 2.86 -6.07 35.97
N ILE A 146 1.96 -7.07 35.90
CA ILE A 146 0.80 -7.06 35.00
C ILE A 146 -0.14 -5.91 35.34
N THR A 147 -0.49 -5.74 36.62
CA THR A 147 -1.39 -4.67 37.04
C THR A 147 -0.80 -3.30 36.73
N THR A 148 0.48 -3.09 37.01
CA THR A 148 1.16 -1.80 36.79
C THR A 148 1.40 -1.53 35.31
N GLY A 149 1.92 -2.51 34.57
CA GLY A 149 2.31 -2.36 33.17
C GLY A 149 1.12 -2.22 32.22
N LEU A 150 -0.03 -2.81 32.55
CA LEU A 150 -1.24 -2.76 31.71
C LEU A 150 -2.30 -1.78 32.23
N ALA A 151 -2.01 -0.97 33.26
CA ALA A 151 -2.97 -0.01 33.82
C ALA A 151 -3.57 0.96 32.77
N ASN A 152 -2.75 1.35 31.79
CA ASN A 152 -3.12 2.25 30.69
C ASN A 152 -3.36 1.52 29.35
N VAL A 153 -3.65 0.21 29.39
CA VAL A 153 -3.91 -0.61 28.21
C VAL A 153 -5.35 -1.11 28.25
N ALA A 154 -6.08 -0.96 27.14
CA ALA A 154 -7.44 -1.45 26.98
C ALA A 154 -7.53 -2.41 25.78
N LEU A 155 -8.36 -3.44 25.90
CA LEU A 155 -8.70 -4.36 24.82
C LEU A 155 -10.10 -4.02 24.30
N ILE A 156 -10.23 -3.89 22.98
CA ILE A 156 -11.52 -3.69 22.31
C ILE A 156 -11.75 -4.88 21.38
N GLU A 157 -12.77 -5.69 21.71
CA GLU A 157 -13.24 -6.77 20.84
C GLU A 157 -14.44 -6.25 20.03
N ALA A 158 -14.26 -6.15 18.71
CA ALA A 158 -15.29 -5.69 17.80
C ALA A 158 -16.02 -6.89 17.15
N ALA A 159 -17.33 -6.75 16.92
CA ALA A 159 -18.15 -7.81 16.34
C ALA A 159 -17.84 -8.07 14.85
N ASN A 160 -17.29 -7.08 14.16
CA ASN A 160 -16.87 -7.14 12.77
C ASN A 160 -15.87 -6.01 12.48
N GLU A 161 -15.24 -6.04 11.32
CA GLU A 161 -14.17 -5.11 10.97
C GLU A 161 -14.67 -3.67 10.71
N ARG A 162 -15.98 -3.46 10.53
CA ARG A 162 -16.57 -2.11 10.45
C ARG A 162 -16.67 -1.50 11.85
N ASP A 163 -17.13 -2.27 12.82
CA ASP A 163 -17.19 -1.87 14.22
C ASP A 163 -15.77 -1.63 14.77
N GLU A 164 -14.79 -2.46 14.37
CA GLU A 164 -13.37 -2.25 14.70
C GLU A 164 -12.89 -0.90 14.17
N ALA A 165 -13.10 -0.63 12.89
CA ALA A 165 -12.68 0.63 12.27
C ALA A 165 -13.34 1.85 12.93
N ALA A 166 -14.63 1.75 13.29
CA ALA A 166 -15.36 2.80 13.98
C ALA A 166 -14.83 3.03 15.40
N ALA A 167 -14.58 1.97 16.18
CA ALA A 167 -14.03 2.06 17.53
C ALA A 167 -12.64 2.69 17.53
N ILE A 168 -11.77 2.27 16.60
CA ILE A 168 -10.43 2.86 16.42
C ILE A 168 -10.54 4.35 16.05
N ALA A 169 -11.40 4.72 15.09
CA ALA A 169 -11.56 6.11 14.68
C ALA A 169 -12.05 7.01 15.85
N ILE A 170 -12.95 6.50 16.68
CA ILE A 170 -13.42 7.20 17.89
C ILE A 170 -12.27 7.36 18.90
N ALA A 171 -11.52 6.30 19.18
CA ALA A 171 -10.39 6.34 20.11
C ALA A 171 -9.31 7.34 19.67
N LEU A 172 -8.93 7.33 18.39
CA LEU A 172 -7.96 8.29 17.83
C LEU A 172 -8.47 9.73 17.93
N LYS A 173 -9.74 9.96 17.59
CA LYS A 173 -10.35 11.30 17.69
C LYS A 173 -10.42 11.80 19.15
N GLN A 174 -10.76 10.92 20.08
CA GLN A 174 -10.78 11.25 21.52
C GLN A 174 -9.38 11.56 22.03
N ALA A 175 -8.38 10.77 21.66
CA ALA A 175 -6.99 11.01 22.03
C ALA A 175 -6.45 12.34 21.49
N ALA A 176 -6.85 12.73 20.27
CA ALA A 176 -6.51 14.01 19.65
C ALA A 176 -7.43 15.17 20.08
N ALA A 177 -8.34 14.98 21.04
CA ALA A 177 -9.16 16.07 21.56
C ALA A 177 -8.32 17.11 22.31
N ASN A 178 -7.21 16.67 22.94
CA ASN A 178 -6.18 17.58 23.44
C ASN A 178 -5.33 18.08 22.26
N PRO A 179 -5.21 19.40 22.02
CA PRO A 179 -4.40 19.95 20.94
C PRO A 179 -2.93 19.51 20.93
N ASP A 180 -2.35 19.25 22.10
CA ASP A 180 -0.93 18.87 22.25
C ASP A 180 -0.69 17.36 22.15
N SER A 181 -1.76 16.55 22.08
CA SER A 181 -1.68 15.09 22.06
C SER A 181 -1.61 14.55 20.63
N ARG A 182 -0.77 13.53 20.43
CA ARG A 182 -0.63 12.78 19.18
C ARG A 182 -1.16 11.37 19.37
N ALA A 183 -1.93 10.90 18.42
CA ALA A 183 -2.47 9.55 18.37
C ALA A 183 -2.06 8.85 17.08
N ALA A 184 -1.85 7.54 17.14
CA ALA A 184 -1.59 6.77 15.93
C ALA A 184 -2.22 5.38 15.95
N LEU A 185 -2.63 4.92 14.77
CA LEU A 185 -2.98 3.53 14.51
C LEU A 185 -1.78 2.81 13.94
N ILE A 186 -1.42 1.67 14.52
CA ILE A 186 -0.47 0.72 13.96
C ILE A 186 -1.25 -0.47 13.41
N THR A 187 -1.18 -0.70 12.10
CA THR A 187 -1.75 -1.90 11.48
C THR A 187 -1.08 -2.25 10.16
N PRO A 188 -0.84 -3.54 9.85
CA PRO A 188 -0.37 -4.00 8.56
C PRO A 188 -1.55 -4.30 7.64
N ASP A 189 -2.79 -4.32 8.16
CA ASP A 189 -3.97 -4.50 7.34
C ASP A 189 -4.33 -3.17 6.68
N ARG A 190 -3.96 -3.09 5.40
CA ARG A 190 -4.26 -1.92 4.56
C ARG A 190 -5.75 -1.73 4.30
N ASN A 191 -6.58 -2.75 4.48
CA ASN A 191 -8.03 -2.59 4.41
C ASN A 191 -8.58 -1.96 5.69
N LEU A 192 -8.12 -2.39 6.87
CA LEU A 192 -8.46 -1.75 8.14
C LEU A 192 -8.02 -0.29 8.16
N ALA A 193 -6.76 0.01 7.78
CA ALA A 193 -6.24 1.37 7.66
C ALA A 193 -7.16 2.27 6.80
N ARG A 194 -7.59 1.76 5.63
CA ARG A 194 -8.47 2.50 4.72
C ARG A 194 -9.87 2.73 5.30
N ARG A 195 -10.41 1.74 6.03
CA ARG A 195 -11.72 1.86 6.69
C ARG A 195 -11.65 2.89 7.81
N VAL A 196 -10.61 2.85 8.65
CA VAL A 196 -10.36 3.84 9.71
C VAL A 196 -10.20 5.24 9.11
N ALA A 197 -9.40 5.41 8.06
CA ALA A 197 -9.28 6.69 7.37
C ALA A 197 -10.63 7.20 6.82
N GLY A 198 -11.49 6.29 6.34
CA GLY A 198 -12.86 6.62 5.91
C GLY A 198 -13.75 7.08 7.07
N GLU A 199 -13.72 6.39 8.21
CA GLU A 199 -14.48 6.76 9.40
C GLU A 199 -13.98 8.08 10.03
N LEU A 200 -12.66 8.31 10.05
CA LEU A 200 -12.08 9.58 10.48
C LEU A 200 -12.55 10.74 9.60
N ARG A 201 -12.55 10.57 8.27
CA ARG A 201 -13.10 11.56 7.32
C ARG A 201 -14.58 11.86 7.58
N ARG A 202 -15.39 10.83 7.89
CA ARG A 202 -16.80 11.02 8.29
C ARG A 202 -16.93 11.85 9.57
N LEU A 203 -15.93 11.81 10.43
CA LEU A 203 -15.84 12.59 11.67
C LEU A 203 -15.13 13.95 11.49
N ASN A 204 -14.88 14.37 10.24
CA ASN A 204 -14.13 15.57 9.84
C ASN A 204 -12.68 15.60 10.36
N VAL A 205 -12.03 14.44 10.39
CA VAL A 205 -10.63 14.28 10.77
C VAL A 205 -9.88 13.69 9.57
N GLU A 206 -8.84 14.38 9.11
CA GLU A 206 -7.91 13.87 8.11
C GLU A 206 -6.68 13.28 8.81
N ALA A 207 -6.39 12.01 8.56
CA ALA A 207 -5.25 11.30 9.14
C ALA A 207 -4.09 11.18 8.15
N ASP A 208 -2.87 11.23 8.67
CA ASP A 208 -1.65 10.96 7.90
C ASP A 208 -1.44 9.45 7.75
N ASP A 209 -1.88 8.89 6.62
CA ASP A 209 -1.67 7.48 6.28
C ASP A 209 -0.37 7.30 5.48
N SER A 210 0.66 6.80 6.15
CA SER A 210 2.00 6.60 5.60
C SER A 210 2.05 5.65 4.40
N GLY A 211 1.11 4.69 4.35
CA GLY A 211 1.00 3.73 3.26
C GLY A 211 0.28 4.27 2.03
N GLY A 212 -0.37 5.43 2.15
CA GLY A 212 -1.08 6.12 1.07
C GLY A 212 -2.21 5.31 0.43
N THR A 213 -2.76 5.87 -0.65
CA THR A 213 -3.78 5.23 -1.49
C THR A 213 -3.14 4.70 -2.77
N ARG A 214 -3.46 3.47 -3.20
CA ARG A 214 -2.96 2.95 -4.49
C ARG A 214 -3.43 3.85 -5.62
N LEU A 215 -2.52 4.21 -6.54
CA LEU A 215 -2.84 5.13 -7.64
C LEU A 215 -4.05 4.65 -8.45
N VAL A 216 -4.09 3.35 -8.79
CA VAL A 216 -5.21 2.70 -9.51
C VAL A 216 -6.57 2.84 -8.83
N ALA A 217 -6.61 3.08 -7.52
CA ALA A 217 -7.86 3.26 -6.76
C ALA A 217 -8.34 4.72 -6.74
N THR A 218 -7.58 5.65 -7.34
CA THR A 218 -7.95 7.07 -7.40
C THR A 218 -8.83 7.36 -8.62
N PRO A 219 -9.74 8.37 -8.56
CA PRO A 219 -10.63 8.69 -9.67
C PRO A 219 -9.95 8.91 -11.04
N PRO A 220 -8.85 9.67 -11.17
CA PRO A 220 -8.25 9.89 -12.49
C PRO A 220 -7.60 8.61 -13.05
N ALA A 221 -7.00 7.77 -12.20
CA ALA A 221 -6.42 6.49 -12.65
C ALA A 221 -7.50 5.43 -12.96
N GLN A 222 -8.65 5.47 -12.27
CA GLN A 222 -9.80 4.64 -12.59
C GLN A 222 -10.38 5.00 -13.96
N LEU A 223 -10.51 6.30 -14.27
CA LEU A 223 -10.92 6.74 -15.61
C LEU A 223 -10.01 6.17 -16.69
N LEU A 224 -8.69 6.24 -16.50
CA LEU A 224 -7.73 5.70 -17.45
C LEU A 224 -7.81 4.17 -17.58
N THR A 225 -7.98 3.46 -16.46
CA THR A 225 -8.20 2.01 -16.46
C THR A 225 -9.45 1.65 -17.26
N LEU A 226 -10.57 2.35 -17.01
CA LEU A 226 -11.84 2.13 -17.72
C LEU A 226 -11.73 2.45 -19.21
N LEU A 227 -10.98 3.49 -19.60
CA LEU A 227 -10.70 3.80 -20.99
C LEU A 227 -9.97 2.63 -21.68
N LEU A 228 -8.91 2.12 -21.06
CA LEU A 228 -8.15 1.01 -21.61
C LEU A 228 -8.96 -0.28 -21.64
N GLU A 229 -9.79 -0.55 -20.64
CA GLU A 229 -10.70 -1.71 -20.65
C GLU A 229 -11.75 -1.61 -21.75
N ALA A 230 -12.43 -0.47 -21.86
CA ALA A 230 -13.46 -0.26 -22.88
C ALA A 230 -12.88 -0.32 -24.31
N VAL A 231 -11.64 0.14 -24.50
CA VAL A 231 -10.98 0.09 -25.80
C VAL A 231 -10.37 -1.29 -26.07
N PHE A 232 -9.60 -1.91 -25.18
CA PHE A 232 -8.89 -3.15 -25.51
C PHE A 232 -9.70 -4.44 -25.27
N VAL A 233 -10.89 -4.35 -24.65
CA VAL A 233 -11.79 -5.49 -24.44
C VAL A 233 -13.14 -5.24 -25.13
N PRO A 234 -13.19 -5.27 -26.48
CA PRO A 234 -14.43 -5.07 -27.21
C PRO A 234 -15.44 -6.19 -26.90
N GLY A 235 -16.71 -5.84 -26.87
CA GLY A 235 -17.80 -6.77 -26.63
C GLY A 235 -18.32 -6.83 -25.19
N ASP A 236 -17.68 -6.16 -24.24
CA ASP A 236 -18.18 -6.01 -22.87
C ASP A 236 -18.85 -4.64 -22.68
N PRO A 237 -20.18 -4.57 -22.46
CA PRO A 237 -20.86 -3.31 -22.20
C PRO A 237 -20.52 -2.71 -20.81
N VAL A 238 -20.02 -3.50 -19.85
CA VAL A 238 -19.84 -3.03 -18.46
C VAL A 238 -18.75 -1.95 -18.36
N PRO A 239 -17.53 -2.12 -18.89
CA PRO A 239 -16.52 -1.08 -18.92
C PRO A 239 -16.96 0.17 -19.69
N ILE A 240 -17.71 0.01 -20.79
CA ILE A 240 -18.23 1.12 -21.59
C ILE A 240 -19.20 1.97 -20.75
N VAL A 241 -20.17 1.35 -20.07
CA VAL A 241 -21.11 2.07 -19.20
C VAL A 241 -20.38 2.74 -18.03
N ALA A 242 -19.42 2.03 -17.42
CA ALA A 242 -18.64 2.56 -16.30
C ALA A 242 -17.80 3.78 -16.73
N LEU A 243 -17.17 3.74 -17.90
CA LEU A 243 -16.44 4.85 -18.49
C LEU A 243 -17.36 6.05 -18.74
N LEU A 244 -18.48 5.85 -19.43
CA LEU A 244 -19.43 6.94 -19.77
C LEU A 244 -20.03 7.62 -18.52
N LYS A 245 -20.21 6.87 -17.43
CA LYS A 245 -20.74 7.40 -16.16
C LYS A 245 -19.66 8.02 -15.28
N HIS A 246 -18.40 7.94 -15.65
CA HIS A 246 -17.32 8.37 -14.79
C HIS A 246 -17.36 9.90 -14.57
N PRO A 247 -17.25 10.39 -13.32
CA PRO A 247 -17.28 11.82 -12.97
C PRO A 247 -16.36 12.75 -13.76
N LEU A 248 -15.21 12.23 -14.18
CA LEU A 248 -14.18 12.97 -14.90
C LEU A 248 -14.29 12.86 -16.43
N LEU A 249 -15.22 12.07 -16.97
CA LEU A 249 -15.48 12.04 -18.41
C LEU A 249 -16.41 13.19 -18.78
N THR A 250 -15.89 14.17 -19.52
CA THR A 250 -16.60 15.40 -19.86
C THR A 250 -16.55 15.73 -21.34
N LEU A 251 -15.52 15.29 -22.09
CA LEU A 251 -15.41 15.47 -23.55
C LEU A 251 -15.66 16.91 -24.02
N GLY A 252 -15.16 17.90 -23.28
CA GLY A 252 -15.33 19.33 -23.56
C GLY A 252 -16.76 19.84 -23.37
N MET A 253 -17.60 19.12 -22.63
CA MET A 253 -18.99 19.50 -22.33
C MET A 253 -19.12 19.85 -20.84
N ALA A 254 -20.13 20.65 -20.50
CA ALA A 254 -20.55 20.82 -19.11
C ALA A 254 -20.88 19.46 -18.49
N ARG A 255 -20.40 19.19 -17.27
CA ARG A 255 -20.60 17.91 -16.57
C ARG A 255 -22.06 17.46 -16.50
N ARG A 256 -22.99 18.41 -16.32
CA ARG A 256 -24.43 18.12 -16.30
C ARG A 256 -24.93 17.58 -17.64
N SER A 257 -24.51 18.20 -18.74
CA SER A 257 -24.87 17.79 -20.10
C SER A 257 -24.22 16.46 -20.46
N ALA A 258 -22.94 16.26 -20.13
CA ALA A 258 -22.26 14.98 -20.34
C ALA A 258 -22.99 13.82 -19.63
N ARG A 259 -23.40 14.03 -18.37
CA ARG A 259 -24.19 13.04 -17.62
C ARG A 259 -25.54 12.76 -18.27
N ALA A 260 -26.28 13.79 -18.66
CA ALA A 260 -27.60 13.64 -19.29
C ALA A 260 -27.50 12.91 -20.65
N ALA A 261 -26.47 13.21 -21.44
CA ALA A 261 -26.11 12.52 -22.66
C ALA A 261 -25.78 11.04 -22.41
N THR A 262 -24.94 10.74 -21.42
CA THR A 262 -24.63 9.35 -21.00
C THR A 262 -25.89 8.56 -20.64
N GLU A 263 -26.82 9.14 -19.87
CA GLU A 263 -28.07 8.47 -19.52
C GLU A 263 -28.91 8.14 -20.77
N THR A 264 -28.96 9.05 -21.75
CA THR A 264 -29.62 8.82 -23.05
C THR A 264 -28.91 7.71 -23.84
N ILE A 265 -27.58 7.73 -23.90
CA ILE A 265 -26.78 6.70 -24.60
C ILE A 265 -27.01 5.32 -23.98
N GLU A 266 -27.03 5.23 -22.65
CA GLU A 266 -27.29 3.98 -21.95
C GLU A 266 -28.68 3.43 -22.31
N LEU A 267 -29.71 4.29 -22.26
CA LEU A 267 -31.09 3.91 -22.57
C LEU A 267 -31.25 3.39 -24.01
N VAL A 268 -30.65 4.07 -24.98
CA VAL A 268 -30.80 3.77 -26.41
C VAL A 268 -29.89 2.63 -26.84
N ALA A 269 -28.58 2.74 -26.57
CA ALA A 269 -27.58 1.84 -27.11
C ALA A 269 -27.34 0.62 -26.21
N LEU A 270 -27.38 0.79 -24.88
CA LEU A 270 -26.82 -0.18 -23.93
C LEU A 270 -27.85 -0.95 -23.08
N ARG A 271 -29.15 -0.68 -23.24
CA ARG A 271 -30.24 -1.48 -22.63
C ARG A 271 -30.89 -2.44 -23.63
N GLY A 272 -31.53 -3.50 -23.11
CA GLY A 272 -32.34 -4.42 -23.93
C GLY A 272 -31.53 -5.32 -24.87
N GLY A 273 -30.52 -6.03 -24.35
CA GLY A 273 -29.75 -7.04 -25.10
C GLY A 273 -28.80 -6.44 -26.13
N THR A 274 -27.65 -5.94 -25.70
CA THR A 274 -26.69 -5.15 -26.50
C THR A 274 -25.83 -5.96 -27.47
N GLY A 275 -25.90 -7.28 -27.40
CA GLY A 275 -24.92 -8.15 -28.07
C GLY A 275 -23.52 -7.90 -27.50
N ARG A 276 -22.53 -7.82 -28.40
CA ARG A 276 -21.13 -7.51 -28.09
C ARG A 276 -20.81 -6.12 -28.64
N PRO A 277 -21.08 -5.03 -27.89
CA PRO A 277 -20.81 -3.68 -28.36
C PRO A 277 -19.30 -3.39 -28.34
N ASP A 278 -18.83 -2.65 -29.34
CA ASP A 278 -17.52 -2.02 -29.32
C ASP A 278 -17.69 -0.53 -29.05
N ILE A 279 -16.85 0.04 -28.19
CA ILE A 279 -16.86 1.48 -27.92
C ILE A 279 -16.57 2.30 -29.20
N ALA A 280 -15.76 1.77 -30.12
CA ALA A 280 -15.46 2.43 -31.39
C ALA A 280 -16.70 2.56 -32.29
N ASP A 281 -17.62 1.59 -32.21
CA ASP A 281 -18.86 1.53 -33.00
C ASP A 281 -20.09 2.02 -32.23
N LEU A 282 -19.90 2.58 -31.03
CA LEU A 282 -21.01 2.94 -30.15
C LEU A 282 -21.94 4.00 -30.77
N ALA A 283 -21.38 4.95 -31.51
CA ALA A 283 -22.16 5.95 -32.25
C ALA A 283 -23.08 5.29 -33.30
N THR A 284 -22.54 4.36 -34.08
CA THR A 284 -23.29 3.60 -35.09
C THR A 284 -24.36 2.72 -34.44
N LEU A 285 -24.04 2.08 -33.31
CA LEU A 285 -24.99 1.28 -32.54
C LEU A 285 -26.15 2.14 -32.02
N PHE A 286 -25.86 3.34 -31.52
CA PHE A 286 -26.85 4.30 -31.04
C PHE A 286 -27.83 4.68 -32.14
N GLU A 287 -27.34 5.12 -33.31
CA GLU A 287 -28.19 5.51 -34.44
C GLU A 287 -29.08 4.36 -34.95
N ARG A 288 -28.49 3.17 -35.08
CA ARG A 288 -29.21 1.97 -35.50
C ARG A 288 -30.37 1.65 -34.55
N ARG A 289 -30.12 1.74 -33.24
CA ARG A 289 -31.14 1.45 -32.22
C ARG A 289 -32.19 2.53 -32.12
N LEU A 290 -31.79 3.80 -32.20
CA LEU A 290 -32.73 4.92 -32.21
C LEU A 290 -33.71 4.80 -33.38
N THR A 291 -33.20 4.47 -34.57
CA THR A 291 -34.03 4.25 -35.78
C THR A 291 -34.96 3.05 -35.59
N ALA A 292 -34.45 1.93 -35.05
CA ALA A 292 -35.25 0.73 -34.82
C ALA A 292 -36.41 0.99 -33.85
N PHE A 293 -36.20 1.73 -32.75
CA PHE A 293 -37.27 2.09 -31.82
C PHE A 293 -38.32 3.01 -32.46
N GLY A 294 -37.93 3.89 -33.39
CA GLY A 294 -38.87 4.75 -34.12
C GLY A 294 -39.74 3.98 -35.14
N GLN A 295 -39.31 2.79 -35.55
CA GLN A 295 -40.04 1.91 -36.48
C GLN A 295 -40.79 0.78 -35.77
N ASP A 296 -40.58 0.62 -34.45
CA ASP A 296 -41.25 -0.41 -33.66
C ASP A 296 -42.73 -0.06 -33.44
N GLY A 297 -43.61 -1.04 -33.57
CA GLY A 297 -45.05 -0.88 -33.34
C GLY A 297 -45.39 -0.60 -31.86
N ARG A 298 -44.46 -0.86 -30.94
CA ARG A 298 -44.58 -0.53 -29.52
C ARG A 298 -43.29 0.10 -28.99
N PRO A 299 -43.05 1.41 -29.25
CA PRO A 299 -41.84 2.06 -28.80
C PRO A 299 -41.73 2.07 -27.26
N PRO A 300 -40.51 2.13 -26.70
CA PRO A 300 -40.32 2.26 -25.27
C PRO A 300 -40.92 3.57 -24.73
N PHE A 301 -41.51 3.52 -23.53
CA PHE A 301 -42.17 4.68 -22.90
C PHE A 301 -41.25 5.91 -22.73
N TRP A 302 -39.93 5.70 -22.64
CA TRP A 302 -38.97 6.78 -22.47
C TRP A 302 -38.69 7.53 -23.78
N LEU A 303 -38.97 6.93 -24.95
CA LEU A 303 -38.70 7.52 -26.26
C LEU A 303 -39.56 8.77 -26.49
N GLU A 304 -40.84 8.73 -26.11
CA GLU A 304 -41.75 9.89 -26.18
C GLU A 304 -41.28 11.06 -25.29
N ARG A 305 -40.54 10.75 -24.21
CA ARG A 305 -40.00 11.73 -23.27
C ARG A 305 -38.59 12.20 -23.64
N ALA A 306 -37.97 11.57 -24.64
CA ALA A 306 -36.66 11.97 -25.13
C ALA A 306 -36.83 13.15 -26.11
N SER A 307 -36.66 14.37 -25.60
CA SER A 307 -36.65 15.57 -26.45
C SER A 307 -35.52 15.49 -27.48
N LYS A 308 -35.72 16.07 -28.66
CA LYS A 308 -34.68 16.20 -29.70
C LYS A 308 -33.34 16.70 -29.16
N ALA A 309 -33.37 17.72 -28.30
CA ALA A 309 -32.16 18.28 -27.68
C ALA A 309 -31.33 17.23 -26.90
N ARG A 310 -31.98 16.29 -26.19
CA ARG A 310 -31.29 15.21 -25.46
C ARG A 310 -30.64 14.19 -26.38
N ILE A 311 -31.24 13.94 -27.54
CA ILE A 311 -30.70 13.06 -28.56
C ILE A 311 -29.50 13.74 -29.22
N ASP A 312 -29.64 15.02 -29.58
CA ASP A 312 -28.56 15.83 -30.17
C ASP A 312 -27.34 15.90 -29.22
N GLU A 313 -27.55 16.09 -27.91
CA GLU A 313 -26.48 16.05 -26.89
C GLU A 313 -25.80 14.68 -26.80
N ALA A 314 -26.57 13.58 -26.87
CA ALA A 314 -26.03 12.23 -26.88
C ALA A 314 -25.18 11.95 -28.12
N GLN A 315 -25.65 12.39 -29.30
CA GLN A 315 -24.92 12.29 -30.56
C GLN A 315 -23.63 13.11 -30.52
N LEU A 316 -23.66 14.32 -29.96
CA LEU A 316 -22.47 15.16 -29.78
C LEU A 316 -21.43 14.47 -28.89
N LEU A 317 -21.85 13.92 -27.75
CA LEU A 317 -20.95 13.19 -26.85
C LEU A 317 -20.35 11.97 -27.55
N LEU A 318 -21.16 11.19 -28.26
CA LEU A 318 -20.69 10.01 -29.00
C LEU A 318 -19.70 10.37 -30.12
N ALA A 319 -19.94 11.48 -30.84
CA ALA A 319 -19.02 11.96 -31.86
C ALA A 319 -17.67 12.34 -31.26
N ARG A 320 -17.67 13.14 -30.17
CA ARG A 320 -16.43 13.53 -29.48
C ARG A 320 -15.71 12.33 -28.86
N LEU A 321 -16.46 11.39 -28.29
CA LEU A 321 -15.89 10.15 -27.74
C LEU A 321 -15.19 9.35 -28.83
N ARG A 322 -15.86 9.12 -29.97
CA ARG A 322 -15.29 8.42 -31.12
C ARG A 322 -13.99 9.10 -31.56
N ASP A 323 -14.01 10.42 -31.74
CA ASP A 323 -12.85 11.16 -32.21
C ASP A 323 -11.67 11.06 -31.20
N ALA A 324 -11.95 11.12 -29.90
CA ALA A 324 -10.95 10.98 -28.83
C ALA A 324 -10.31 9.57 -28.78
N ILE A 325 -11.10 8.51 -28.96
CA ILE A 325 -10.60 7.13 -28.84
C ILE A 325 -10.08 6.53 -30.13
N THR A 326 -10.40 7.11 -31.30
CA THR A 326 -10.02 6.56 -32.61
C THR A 326 -8.52 6.27 -32.73
N PRO A 327 -7.60 7.17 -32.31
CA PRO A 327 -6.17 6.89 -32.36
C PRO A 327 -5.76 5.68 -31.50
N LEU A 328 -6.42 5.51 -30.35
CA LEU A 328 -6.14 4.42 -29.40
C LEU A 328 -6.72 3.09 -29.89
N ALA A 329 -7.94 3.10 -30.43
CA ALA A 329 -8.59 1.92 -31.00
C ALA A 329 -7.86 1.40 -32.24
N ALA A 330 -7.29 2.30 -33.06
CA ALA A 330 -6.49 1.93 -34.23
C ALA A 330 -5.23 1.10 -33.87
N LEU A 331 -4.78 1.14 -32.60
CA LEU A 331 -3.64 0.33 -32.17
C LEU A 331 -3.94 -1.16 -32.12
N ARG A 332 -5.20 -1.57 -31.95
CA ARG A 332 -5.60 -2.99 -31.77
C ARG A 332 -5.13 -3.89 -32.91
N GLU A 333 -5.11 -3.38 -34.14
CA GLU A 333 -4.73 -4.11 -35.35
C GLU A 333 -3.29 -3.78 -35.81
N GLY A 334 -2.56 -2.97 -35.05
CA GLY A 334 -1.23 -2.51 -35.38
C GLY A 334 -0.12 -3.49 -35.01
N PRO A 335 1.11 -3.28 -35.53
CA PRO A 335 2.28 -4.02 -35.08
C PRO A 335 2.60 -3.70 -33.61
N SER A 336 3.42 -4.56 -32.98
CA SER A 336 3.97 -4.28 -31.65
C SER A 336 4.67 -2.92 -31.59
N LYS A 337 4.41 -2.17 -30.53
CA LYS A 337 4.93 -0.81 -30.30
C LYS A 337 5.70 -0.74 -29.00
N THR A 338 6.51 0.29 -28.86
CA THR A 338 7.20 0.57 -27.60
C THR A 338 6.23 1.10 -26.54
N ILE A 339 6.57 0.95 -25.26
CA ILE A 339 5.78 1.50 -24.13
C ILE A 339 5.55 3.00 -24.31
N SER A 340 6.59 3.74 -24.73
CA SER A 340 6.53 5.18 -24.95
C SER A 340 5.52 5.57 -26.04
N GLU A 341 5.43 4.82 -27.13
CA GLU A 341 4.45 5.05 -28.20
C GLU A 341 3.02 4.75 -27.75
N LEU A 342 2.81 3.61 -27.09
CA LEU A 342 1.51 3.23 -26.55
C LEU A 342 1.02 4.25 -25.51
N ALA A 343 1.92 4.67 -24.62
CA ALA A 343 1.65 5.68 -23.59
C ALA A 343 1.26 7.03 -24.21
N ARG A 344 1.96 7.52 -25.24
CA ARG A 344 1.62 8.79 -25.90
C ARG A 344 0.18 8.80 -26.45
N VAL A 345 -0.21 7.75 -27.17
CA VAL A 345 -1.57 7.65 -27.74
C VAL A 345 -2.61 7.51 -26.63
N THR A 346 -2.29 6.74 -25.58
CA THR A 346 -3.15 6.58 -24.41
C THR A 346 -3.38 7.90 -23.68
N VAL A 347 -2.31 8.68 -23.44
CA VAL A 347 -2.39 9.99 -22.78
C VAL A 347 -3.22 10.97 -23.60
N ALA A 348 -3.01 11.02 -24.93
CA ALA A 348 -3.80 11.88 -25.80
C ALA A 348 -5.31 11.56 -25.72
N ALA A 349 -5.67 10.27 -25.82
CA ALA A 349 -7.07 9.85 -25.69
C ALA A 349 -7.63 10.16 -24.28
N PHE A 350 -6.84 9.92 -23.23
CA PHE A 350 -7.20 10.19 -21.84
C PHE A 350 -7.48 11.68 -21.58
N GLU A 351 -6.62 12.56 -22.08
CA GLU A 351 -6.79 14.00 -21.94
C GLU A 351 -8.00 14.51 -22.72
N GLU A 352 -8.26 14.00 -23.94
CA GLU A 352 -9.45 14.38 -24.70
C GLU A 352 -10.76 13.96 -24.04
N ILE A 353 -10.84 12.75 -23.46
CA ILE A 353 -12.06 12.33 -22.74
C ILE A 353 -12.28 13.12 -21.45
N GLY A 354 -11.20 13.57 -20.80
CA GLY A 354 -11.22 14.29 -19.53
C GLY A 354 -11.25 15.81 -19.65
N ARG A 355 -11.23 16.35 -20.88
CA ARG A 355 -11.17 17.79 -21.15
C ARG A 355 -12.44 18.50 -20.68
N ALA A 356 -12.29 19.52 -19.84
CA ALA A 356 -13.42 20.32 -19.35
C ALA A 356 -14.02 21.23 -20.45
N GLU A 357 -15.18 21.82 -20.20
CA GLU A 357 -15.89 22.72 -21.13
C GLU A 357 -15.04 23.93 -21.57
N ASP A 358 -14.20 24.45 -20.67
CA ASP A 358 -13.26 25.54 -20.96
C ASP A 358 -11.99 25.08 -21.70
N GLY A 359 -11.90 23.79 -22.02
CA GLY A 359 -10.75 23.16 -22.67
C GLY A 359 -9.62 22.78 -21.71
N SER A 360 -9.74 23.04 -20.41
CA SER A 360 -8.70 22.77 -19.43
C SER A 360 -8.65 21.29 -19.01
N LEU A 361 -7.50 20.89 -18.47
CA LEU A 361 -7.26 19.57 -17.87
C LEU A 361 -7.07 19.67 -16.34
N LEU A 362 -7.44 20.82 -15.75
CA LEU A 362 -7.18 21.11 -14.35
C LEU A 362 -7.91 20.12 -13.43
N GLU A 363 -9.18 19.81 -13.71
CA GLU A 363 -9.94 18.82 -12.93
C GLU A 363 -9.38 17.41 -13.07
N LEU A 364 -8.87 17.05 -14.26
CA LEU A 364 -8.34 15.72 -14.55
C LEU A 364 -7.07 15.42 -13.74
N TYR A 365 -6.21 16.42 -13.59
CA TYR A 365 -4.96 16.33 -12.84
C TYR A 365 -5.00 17.05 -11.48
N ALA A 366 -6.20 17.30 -10.94
CA ALA A 366 -6.36 17.99 -9.65
C ALA A 366 -5.89 17.14 -8.46
N GLY A 367 -5.28 17.80 -7.49
CA GLY A 367 -4.86 17.23 -6.21
C GLY A 367 -3.73 16.20 -6.32
N ASP A 368 -3.40 15.59 -5.18
CA ASP A 368 -2.25 14.67 -5.06
C ASP A 368 -2.36 13.46 -6.01
N ALA A 369 -3.58 12.96 -6.23
CA ALA A 369 -3.84 11.86 -7.14
C ALA A 369 -3.57 12.23 -8.61
N GLY A 370 -4.04 13.41 -9.02
CA GLY A 370 -3.82 13.90 -10.38
C GLY A 370 -2.36 14.22 -10.66
N GLU A 371 -1.66 14.84 -9.71
CA GLU A 371 -0.22 15.11 -9.82
C GLU A 371 0.60 13.82 -9.93
N LYS A 372 0.31 12.83 -9.08
CA LYS A 372 1.00 11.54 -9.10
C LYS A 372 0.72 10.76 -10.39
N LEU A 373 -0.52 10.81 -10.89
CA LEU A 373 -0.85 10.24 -12.20
C LEU A 373 -0.07 10.94 -13.32
N ALA A 374 0.02 12.27 -13.32
CA ALA A 374 0.77 13.01 -14.31
C ALA A 374 2.27 12.67 -14.28
N GLU A 375 2.87 12.54 -13.09
CA GLU A 375 4.24 12.06 -12.93
C GLU A 375 4.42 10.66 -13.53
N PHE A 376 3.52 9.73 -13.19
CA PHE A 376 3.54 8.37 -13.71
C PHE A 376 3.42 8.33 -15.24
N LEU A 377 2.46 9.05 -15.82
CA LEU A 377 2.26 9.11 -17.27
C LEU A 377 3.46 9.71 -18.00
N ARG A 378 4.08 10.77 -17.45
CA ARG A 378 5.33 11.33 -17.99
C ARG A 378 6.46 10.31 -17.96
N SER A 379 6.55 9.50 -16.89
CA SER A 379 7.55 8.43 -16.80
C SER A 379 7.38 7.37 -17.88
N LEU A 380 6.12 7.02 -18.23
CA LEU A 380 5.83 6.07 -19.31
C LEU A 380 6.12 6.66 -20.69
N VAL A 381 5.76 7.92 -20.92
CA VAL A 381 6.04 8.62 -22.18
C VAL A 381 7.56 8.78 -22.38
N GLY A 382 8.31 9.04 -21.31
CA GLY A 382 9.76 9.16 -21.32
C GLY A 382 10.52 7.83 -21.23
N ALA A 383 9.83 6.69 -21.14
CA ALA A 383 10.47 5.40 -20.95
C ALA A 383 11.25 4.97 -22.21
N ASP A 384 12.53 4.66 -22.04
CA ASP A 384 13.36 4.02 -23.06
C ASP A 384 13.45 2.51 -22.79
N ALA A 385 12.51 1.76 -23.38
CA ALA A 385 12.46 0.31 -23.27
C ALA A 385 12.87 -0.32 -24.60
N SER A 386 13.84 -1.24 -24.55
CA SER A 386 14.39 -1.91 -25.73
C SER A 386 13.50 -3.03 -26.29
N PHE A 387 12.29 -3.20 -25.76
CA PHE A 387 11.35 -4.25 -26.15
C PHE A 387 10.01 -3.65 -26.55
N SER A 388 9.35 -4.32 -27.49
CA SER A 388 8.02 -3.95 -27.96
C SER A 388 6.96 -4.79 -27.27
N VAL A 389 5.76 -4.22 -27.16
CA VAL A 389 4.57 -4.82 -26.56
C VAL A 389 3.52 -4.96 -27.65
N ALA A 390 2.84 -6.10 -27.69
CA ALA A 390 1.71 -6.28 -28.59
C ALA A 390 0.54 -5.38 -28.12
N PRO A 391 -0.17 -4.66 -29.01
CA PRO A 391 -1.16 -3.68 -28.57
C PRO A 391 -2.32 -4.26 -27.74
N ASP A 392 -2.68 -5.51 -27.95
CA ASP A 392 -3.68 -6.25 -27.17
C ASP A 392 -3.24 -6.52 -25.71
N GLU A 393 -1.93 -6.63 -25.46
CA GLU A 393 -1.36 -6.77 -24.12
C GLU A 393 -1.24 -5.42 -23.38
N TRP A 394 -1.44 -4.29 -24.05
CA TRP A 394 -1.15 -2.97 -23.47
C TRP A 394 -1.92 -2.69 -22.19
N ARG A 395 -3.20 -3.10 -22.13
CA ARG A 395 -4.03 -2.99 -20.93
C ARG A 395 -3.37 -3.69 -19.73
N ASP A 396 -2.91 -4.91 -19.92
CA ASP A 396 -2.34 -5.74 -18.86
C ASP A 396 -0.96 -5.23 -18.43
N VAL A 397 -0.17 -4.74 -19.40
CA VAL A 397 1.10 -4.06 -19.14
C VAL A 397 0.87 -2.79 -18.33
N TYR A 398 -0.07 -1.93 -18.71
CA TYR A 398 -0.45 -0.75 -17.92
C TYR A 398 -0.88 -1.13 -16.49
N ALA A 399 -1.74 -2.14 -16.36
CA ALA A 399 -2.23 -2.61 -15.05
C ALA A 399 -1.07 -3.08 -14.16
N ALA A 400 -0.07 -3.77 -14.72
CA ALA A 400 1.12 -4.19 -13.99
C ALA A 400 2.03 -3.00 -13.61
N LEU A 401 2.18 -2.01 -14.49
CA LEU A 401 3.03 -0.84 -14.27
C LEU A 401 2.45 0.15 -13.26
N VAL A 402 1.12 0.31 -13.22
CA VAL A 402 0.44 1.22 -12.28
C VAL A 402 0.23 0.59 -10.90
N ALA A 403 0.21 -0.74 -10.80
CA ALA A 403 -0.01 -1.47 -9.55
C ALA A 403 0.90 -1.09 -8.36
N PRO A 404 2.22 -0.85 -8.54
CA PRO A 404 3.10 -0.46 -7.45
C PRO A 404 2.97 1.02 -7.04
N GLU A 405 2.33 1.86 -7.85
CA GLU A 405 2.25 3.31 -7.59
C GLU A 405 1.27 3.63 -6.46
N THR A 406 1.69 4.51 -5.56
CA THR A 406 0.88 5.00 -4.44
C THR A 406 0.88 6.52 -4.40
N VAL A 407 -0.29 7.07 -4.05
CA VAL A 407 -0.52 8.49 -3.78
C VAL A 407 -0.41 8.68 -2.28
N LYS A 408 0.59 9.44 -1.86
CA LYS A 408 0.72 9.90 -0.48
C LYS A 408 0.06 11.27 -0.37
N PRO A 409 -0.81 11.49 0.63
CA PRO A 409 -1.33 12.83 0.90
C PRO A 409 -0.18 13.82 1.11
N ARG A 410 -0.31 15.05 0.63
CA ARG A 410 0.62 16.12 1.00
C ARG A 410 0.57 16.36 2.51
N ALA A 411 1.75 16.53 3.12
CA ALA A 411 1.87 16.91 4.52
C ALA A 411 1.13 18.25 4.74
N GLY A 412 -0.01 18.21 5.44
CA GLY A 412 -0.90 19.35 5.58
C GLY A 412 -2.23 19.06 6.29
N ALA A 413 -2.62 17.79 6.44
CA ALA A 413 -3.65 17.38 7.41
C ALA A 413 -3.10 17.47 8.84
N GLU A 414 -3.98 17.66 9.83
CA GLU A 414 -3.62 17.71 11.26
C GLU A 414 -2.65 16.58 11.60
N SER A 415 -1.37 16.91 11.81
CA SER A 415 -0.25 15.97 12.04
C SER A 415 -0.33 15.18 13.36
N ARG A 416 -1.52 15.19 13.97
CA ARG A 416 -1.81 14.68 15.30
C ARG A 416 -2.41 13.27 15.24
N ILE A 417 -3.04 12.88 14.12
CA ILE A 417 -3.51 11.50 13.93
C ILE A 417 -2.80 10.90 12.73
N ALA A 418 -2.10 9.79 12.97
CA ALA A 418 -1.39 9.05 11.94
C ALA A 418 -1.83 7.59 11.85
N ILE A 419 -1.66 7.00 10.68
CA ILE A 419 -1.86 5.57 10.43
C ILE A 419 -0.54 5.03 9.89
N TRP A 420 0.11 4.16 10.66
CA TRP A 420 1.43 3.62 10.37
C TRP A 420 1.39 2.13 10.06
N GLY A 421 2.27 1.71 9.15
CA GLY A 421 2.67 0.32 9.08
C GLY A 421 3.52 -0.08 10.29
N ALA A 422 3.52 -1.37 10.62
CA ALA A 422 4.28 -1.94 11.73
C ALA A 422 5.78 -1.55 11.73
N LEU A 423 6.42 -1.56 10.55
CA LEU A 423 7.82 -1.19 10.41
C LEU A 423 8.08 0.31 10.63
N GLU A 424 7.17 1.16 10.16
CA GLU A 424 7.32 2.62 10.24
C GLU A 424 7.12 3.11 11.67
N ALA A 425 6.21 2.47 12.41
CA ALA A 425 5.91 2.78 13.80
C ALA A 425 7.13 2.64 14.73
N ARG A 426 8.12 1.81 14.38
CA ARG A 426 9.34 1.57 15.21
C ARG A 426 10.15 2.84 15.52
N LEU A 427 10.03 3.86 14.68
CA LEU A 427 10.80 5.11 14.78
C LEU A 427 9.92 6.32 15.13
N GLN A 428 8.66 6.08 15.46
CA GLN A 428 7.68 7.13 15.74
C GLN A 428 7.20 7.04 17.19
N THR A 429 6.74 8.16 17.71
CA THR A 429 6.20 8.27 19.07
C THR A 429 4.84 8.96 19.01
N ALA A 430 3.88 8.45 19.79
CA ALA A 430 2.56 9.04 19.98
C ALA A 430 2.15 8.87 21.45
N ASP A 431 1.34 9.78 21.97
CA ASP A 431 0.81 9.73 23.33
C ASP A 431 -0.25 8.64 23.48
N THR A 432 -0.98 8.34 22.39
CA THR A 432 -1.92 7.22 22.34
C THR A 432 -1.65 6.37 21.10
N LEU A 433 -1.39 5.08 21.32
CA LEU A 433 -1.23 4.09 20.27
C LEU A 433 -2.43 3.14 20.26
N VAL A 434 -2.98 2.90 19.08
CA VAL A 434 -4.00 1.88 18.85
C VAL A 434 -3.39 0.82 17.94
N ILE A 435 -3.36 -0.43 18.39
CA ILE A 435 -2.90 -1.57 17.58
C ILE A 435 -4.14 -2.24 16.99
N GLY A 436 -4.30 -2.19 15.67
CA GLY A 436 -5.48 -2.68 14.97
C GLY A 436 -5.23 -3.95 14.16
N GLY A 437 -6.25 -4.80 14.04
CA GLY A 437 -6.18 -6.04 13.27
C GLY A 437 -5.39 -7.14 13.97
N LEU A 438 -5.51 -7.23 15.31
CA LEU A 438 -4.91 -8.28 16.16
C LEU A 438 -5.62 -9.64 15.98
N ASN A 439 -5.77 -10.05 14.73
CA ASN A 439 -6.41 -11.30 14.32
C ASN A 439 -5.37 -12.29 13.80
N GLU A 440 -5.62 -13.59 14.02
CA GLU A 440 -4.80 -14.65 13.45
C GLU A 440 -4.73 -14.53 11.92
N GLY A 441 -3.53 -14.55 11.35
CA GLY A 441 -3.31 -14.38 9.91
C GLY A 441 -3.12 -12.94 9.45
N THR A 442 -3.34 -11.97 10.34
CA THR A 442 -2.94 -10.56 10.16
C THR A 442 -1.73 -10.25 11.05
N TRP A 443 -1.85 -10.49 12.37
CA TRP A 443 -0.79 -10.36 13.38
C TRP A 443 -0.56 -11.70 14.09
N PRO A 444 0.42 -12.52 13.66
CA PRO A 444 1.29 -12.39 12.49
C PRO A 444 0.61 -12.89 11.22
N ARG A 445 1.07 -12.40 10.06
CA ARG A 445 0.63 -12.92 8.76
C ARG A 445 1.12 -14.35 8.57
N ARG A 446 0.25 -15.23 8.06
CA ARG A 446 0.61 -16.62 7.79
C ARG A 446 1.82 -16.69 6.84
N ALA A 447 2.77 -17.55 7.19
CA ALA A 447 3.92 -17.87 6.38
C ALA A 447 3.47 -18.59 5.10
N GLU A 448 3.30 -17.84 4.01
CA GLU A 448 3.00 -18.41 2.69
C GLU A 448 4.22 -19.17 2.16
N ALA A 449 3.97 -20.37 1.61
CA ALA A 449 5.01 -21.12 0.92
C ALA A 449 5.51 -20.33 -0.29
N ASP A 450 6.82 -20.33 -0.51
CA ASP A 450 7.38 -19.73 -1.71
C ASP A 450 6.91 -20.51 -2.94
N ARG A 451 6.61 -19.80 -4.02
CA ARG A 451 6.16 -20.42 -5.28
C ARG A 451 7.28 -21.17 -6.00
N PHE A 452 8.55 -20.89 -5.68
CA PHE A 452 9.72 -21.44 -6.36
C PHE A 452 10.60 -22.31 -5.48
N MET A 453 10.62 -22.08 -4.15
CA MET A 453 11.54 -22.76 -3.23
C MET A 453 10.83 -23.36 -2.02
N SER A 454 10.96 -24.68 -1.84
CA SER A 454 10.48 -25.32 -0.61
C SER A 454 11.24 -24.81 0.63
N ARG A 455 10.67 -25.00 1.82
CA ARG A 455 11.34 -24.64 3.09
C ARG A 455 12.71 -25.32 3.21
N ILE A 456 12.78 -26.60 2.85
CA ILE A 456 14.01 -27.40 2.87
C ILE A 456 15.07 -26.80 1.94
N MET A 457 14.68 -26.38 0.73
CA MET A 457 15.60 -25.74 -0.21
C MET A 457 16.13 -24.40 0.33
N LYS A 458 15.28 -23.61 1.00
CA LYS A 458 15.71 -22.34 1.59
C LYS A 458 16.73 -22.57 2.70
N THR A 459 16.44 -23.48 3.63
CA THR A 459 17.38 -23.82 4.71
C THR A 459 18.70 -24.36 4.16
N GLY A 460 18.66 -25.25 3.16
CA GLY A 460 19.86 -25.79 2.52
C GLY A 460 20.71 -24.74 1.79
N LEU A 461 20.11 -23.65 1.32
CA LEU A 461 20.79 -22.51 0.69
C LEU A 461 21.14 -21.39 1.68
N SER A 462 20.99 -21.62 2.99
CA SER A 462 21.11 -20.58 4.03
C SER A 462 20.22 -19.35 3.79
N LEU A 463 19.14 -19.53 3.02
CA LEU A 463 18.08 -18.55 2.88
C LEU A 463 17.13 -18.69 4.05
N GLU A 464 16.63 -17.56 4.52
CA GLU A 464 15.79 -17.58 5.69
C GLU A 464 14.38 -18.08 5.36
N PRO A 465 13.83 -18.93 6.24
CA PRO A 465 12.51 -19.51 6.01
C PRO A 465 11.41 -18.48 6.35
N PRO A 466 10.19 -18.69 5.85
CA PRO A 466 9.12 -17.69 5.95
C PRO A 466 8.71 -17.39 7.39
N GLU A 467 8.96 -18.29 8.34
CA GLU A 467 8.76 -18.13 9.78
C GLU A 467 9.53 -16.92 10.34
N ARG A 468 10.62 -16.47 9.70
CA ARG A 468 11.29 -15.22 10.10
C ARG A 468 10.35 -14.00 10.07
N ARG A 469 9.40 -13.96 9.12
CA ARG A 469 8.42 -12.87 9.04
C ARG A 469 7.48 -12.86 10.25
N ILE A 470 7.22 -14.03 10.83
CA ILE A 470 6.47 -14.17 12.08
C ILE A 470 7.25 -13.52 13.21
N GLY A 471 8.56 -13.82 13.34
CA GLY A 471 9.41 -13.20 14.35
C GLY A 471 9.51 -11.67 14.21
N LEU A 472 9.58 -11.16 12.98
CA LEU A 472 9.56 -9.71 12.74
C LEU A 472 8.23 -9.07 13.14
N ALA A 473 7.10 -9.70 12.82
CA ALA A 473 5.78 -9.20 13.22
C ALA A 473 5.58 -9.27 14.74
N ALA A 474 6.08 -10.32 15.40
CA ALA A 474 6.07 -10.42 16.86
C ALA A 474 6.94 -9.33 17.51
N HIS A 475 8.09 -9.01 16.91
CA HIS A 475 8.93 -7.91 17.35
C HIS A 475 8.23 -6.56 17.17
N ASP A 476 7.54 -6.35 16.04
CA ASP A 476 6.73 -5.15 15.81
C ASP A 476 5.60 -5.01 16.83
N PHE A 477 4.96 -6.12 17.20
CA PHE A 477 3.95 -6.13 18.26
C PHE A 477 4.56 -5.75 19.61
N ALA A 478 5.69 -6.35 19.97
CA ALA A 478 6.37 -6.02 21.22
C ALA A 478 6.75 -4.53 21.29
N MET A 479 7.25 -3.96 20.19
CA MET A 479 7.55 -2.53 20.08
C MET A 479 6.30 -1.65 20.16
N ALA A 480 5.19 -2.08 19.55
CA ALA A 480 3.95 -1.33 19.54
C ALA A 480 3.25 -1.26 20.92
N MET A 481 3.57 -2.19 21.83
CA MET A 481 3.08 -2.16 23.21
C MET A 481 3.71 -1.04 24.05
N GLY A 482 4.74 -0.35 23.56
CA GLY A 482 5.40 0.78 24.21
C GLY A 482 6.69 0.40 24.93
#